data_AF-A0A2H1H8H1-F1
#
_entry.id   AF-A0A2H1H8H1-F1
#
_cell.length_a   1.000
_cell.length_b   1.000
_cell.length_c   1.000
_cell.angle_alpha   90.00
_cell.angle_beta   90.00
_cell.angle_gamma   90.00
#
_symmetry.space_group_name_H-M   'P 1'
#
loop_
_entity.id
_entity.type
_entity.pdbx_description
1 polymer ?
#
loop_
_entity_poly.entity_id
_entity_poly.type
_entity_poly.pdbx_seq_one_letter_code
_entity_poly.pdbx_strand_id
1 'polypeptide(L)'
;MTSSDDKTNLFPQYSSQLVGTWKCISFHLYAVPSNPSPSNPHGDLLSKPQGDSPLGRLSISPTGWLAVHSSTPSSLGALTSGKSWHAAPDEEVALVARGLVMYCGYMEVFEDEEEGPVWWRTTVEVAADPGMIGGKEERTIKFEREDLEGEEGREVMVLEPMKEYEVEVKRDEGEGGVEVETTAHNITLHAVFADQSSSQQEICKRDHQIKPPNMKISIATFITIIACVAPIDTVLGSCTCQPEAVAYDCWNCCHRENGGGRNVIGCSNGQCQCS
;
A
#
# COMPACT_ATOMS: atom_id res chain seq x y z
N MET A 1 -19.43 -24.99 1.46
CA MET A 1 -18.40 -23.94 1.55
C MET A 1 -17.24 -24.51 2.34
N THR A 2 -16.28 -25.09 1.64
CA THR A 2 -14.97 -25.44 2.21
C THR A 2 -14.28 -24.14 2.60
N SER A 3 -13.71 -24.08 3.81
CA SER A 3 -12.95 -22.92 4.26
C SER A 3 -11.85 -22.62 3.24
N SER A 4 -11.73 -21.37 2.78
CA SER A 4 -10.70 -20.96 1.83
C SER A 4 -9.28 -20.98 2.42
N ASP A 5 -9.13 -21.47 3.64
CA ASP A 5 -7.84 -21.66 4.32
C ASP A 5 -7.16 -23.00 3.98
N ASP A 6 -7.84 -23.94 3.30
CA ASP A 6 -7.29 -25.25 2.93
C ASP A 6 -6.74 -25.32 1.48
N LYS A 7 -6.73 -24.22 0.74
CA LYS A 7 -6.22 -24.20 -0.65
C LYS A 7 -4.68 -24.21 -0.65
N THR A 8 -4.10 -24.96 -1.58
CA THR A 8 -2.64 -25.01 -1.76
C THR A 8 -2.13 -23.69 -2.34
N ASN A 9 -1.14 -23.06 -1.69
CA ASN A 9 -0.51 -21.86 -2.22
C ASN A 9 0.31 -22.16 -3.49
N LEU A 10 -0.11 -21.58 -4.61
CA LEU A 10 0.49 -21.72 -5.94
C LEU A 10 1.52 -20.64 -6.28
N PHE A 11 1.86 -19.75 -5.33
CA PHE A 11 2.82 -18.67 -5.58
C PHE A 11 4.13 -19.15 -6.24
N PRO A 12 4.76 -20.27 -5.82
CA PRO A 12 5.98 -20.76 -6.49
C PRO A 12 5.82 -20.98 -8.00
N GLN A 13 4.63 -21.40 -8.45
CA GLN A 13 4.34 -21.67 -9.86
C GLN A 13 4.15 -20.38 -10.66
N TYR A 14 3.55 -19.36 -10.05
CA TYR A 14 3.28 -18.06 -10.66
C TYR A 14 4.38 -17.02 -10.43
N SER A 15 5.38 -17.33 -9.59
CA SER A 15 6.39 -16.39 -9.14
C SER A 15 7.13 -15.70 -10.29
N SER A 16 7.46 -16.42 -11.37
CA SER A 16 8.17 -15.83 -12.51
C SER A 16 7.38 -14.75 -13.26
N GLN A 17 6.04 -14.78 -13.18
CA GLN A 17 5.16 -13.79 -13.79
C GLN A 17 4.84 -12.65 -12.82
N LEU A 18 4.78 -12.92 -11.52
CA LEU A 18 4.35 -11.94 -10.51
C LEU A 18 5.50 -11.11 -9.94
N VAL A 19 6.67 -11.72 -9.73
CA VAL A 19 7.81 -11.11 -9.05
C VAL A 19 8.35 -9.95 -9.86
N GLY A 20 8.45 -8.79 -9.23
CA GLY A 20 8.89 -7.57 -9.88
C GLY A 20 8.33 -6.31 -9.24
N THR A 21 8.54 -5.20 -9.94
CA THR A 21 7.95 -3.91 -9.58
C THR A 21 7.02 -3.46 -10.70
N TRP A 22 5.79 -3.22 -10.30
CA TRP A 22 4.66 -2.90 -11.14
C TRP A 22 4.28 -1.44 -10.92
N LYS A 23 4.17 -0.67 -12.00
CA LYS A 23 3.70 0.73 -11.96
C LYS A 23 2.21 0.77 -12.22
N CYS A 24 1.44 1.34 -11.28
CA CYS A 24 0.02 1.61 -11.52
C CYS A 24 -0.11 2.66 -12.62
N ILE A 25 -0.85 2.33 -13.68
CA ILE A 25 -1.11 3.21 -14.82
C ILE A 25 -2.56 3.71 -14.83
N SER A 26 -3.48 2.98 -14.22
CA SER A 26 -4.87 3.39 -14.03
C SER A 26 -5.46 2.80 -12.75
N PHE A 27 -6.40 3.53 -12.16
CA PHE A 27 -7.11 3.15 -10.94
C PHE A 27 -8.54 3.65 -11.03
N HIS A 28 -9.44 2.77 -11.44
CA HIS A 28 -10.81 3.10 -11.79
C HIS A 28 -11.80 2.40 -10.88
N LEU A 29 -12.92 3.07 -10.63
CA LEU A 29 -14.03 2.55 -9.85
C LEU A 29 -15.25 2.54 -10.76
N TYR A 30 -15.79 1.35 -11.00
CA TYR A 30 -16.93 1.13 -11.89
C TYR A 30 -18.16 0.70 -11.11
N ALA A 31 -19.34 1.05 -11.61
CA ALA A 31 -20.61 0.50 -11.12
C ALA A 31 -20.77 -0.93 -11.62
N VAL A 32 -21.08 -1.88 -10.74
CA VAL A 32 -21.39 -3.25 -11.14
C VAL A 32 -22.67 -3.24 -11.97
N PRO A 33 -22.62 -3.66 -13.24
CA PRO A 33 -23.78 -3.61 -14.11
C PRO A 33 -24.79 -4.69 -13.71
N SER A 34 -26.06 -4.32 -13.60
CA SER A 34 -27.15 -5.27 -13.32
C SER A 34 -27.39 -6.26 -14.47
N ASN A 35 -26.88 -5.95 -15.66
CA ASN A 35 -26.90 -6.81 -16.83
C ASN A 35 -25.62 -6.56 -17.68
N PRO A 36 -24.53 -7.30 -17.43
CA PRO A 36 -23.26 -7.07 -18.13
C PRO A 36 -23.41 -7.32 -19.64
N SER A 37 -22.97 -6.35 -20.43
CA SER A 37 -22.88 -6.46 -21.90
C SER A 37 -21.44 -6.74 -22.30
N PRO A 38 -21.16 -7.51 -23.37
CA PRO A 38 -19.82 -7.64 -23.93
C PRO A 38 -19.16 -6.30 -24.28
N SER A 39 -19.96 -5.27 -24.59
CA SER A 39 -19.49 -3.92 -24.90
C SER A 39 -19.19 -3.06 -23.66
N ASN A 40 -19.64 -3.47 -22.48
CA ASN A 40 -19.38 -2.80 -21.22
C ASN A 40 -19.30 -3.84 -20.08
N PRO A 41 -18.22 -4.64 -20.03
CA PRO A 41 -18.12 -5.74 -19.07
C PRO A 41 -17.96 -5.26 -17.62
N HIS A 42 -17.45 -4.05 -17.42
CA HIS A 42 -17.15 -3.49 -16.10
C HIS A 42 -18.23 -2.52 -15.59
N GLY A 43 -19.16 -2.11 -16.45
CA GLY A 43 -20.18 -1.11 -16.14
C GLY A 43 -19.66 0.32 -16.25
N ASP A 44 -20.45 1.28 -15.76
CA ASP A 44 -20.15 2.69 -15.95
C ASP A 44 -19.03 3.15 -15.02
N LEU A 45 -18.06 3.90 -15.56
CA LEU A 45 -17.00 4.51 -14.76
C LEU A 45 -17.61 5.54 -13.80
N LEU A 46 -17.53 5.29 -12.50
CA LEU A 46 -18.05 6.18 -11.46
C LEU A 46 -17.01 7.22 -11.05
N SER A 47 -15.76 6.80 -10.83
CA SER A 47 -14.71 7.72 -10.39
C SER A 47 -13.30 7.19 -10.67
N LYS A 48 -12.32 8.09 -10.52
CA LYS A 48 -10.88 7.77 -10.52
C LYS A 48 -10.27 8.25 -9.20
N PRO A 49 -10.37 7.45 -8.11
CA PRO A 49 -9.93 7.89 -6.77
C PRO A 49 -8.47 8.34 -6.71
N GLN A 50 -7.61 7.76 -7.55
CA GLN A 50 -6.17 8.10 -7.62
C GLN A 50 -5.85 9.09 -8.75
N GLY A 51 -6.87 9.68 -9.39
CA GLY A 51 -6.74 10.59 -10.52
C GLY A 51 -6.40 9.89 -11.84
N ASP A 52 -6.16 10.69 -12.89
CA ASP A 52 -5.80 10.21 -14.23
C ASP A 52 -4.35 9.70 -14.33
N SER A 53 -3.53 9.98 -13.33
CA SER A 53 -2.10 9.63 -13.32
C SER A 53 -1.71 9.14 -11.92
N PRO A 54 -2.18 7.95 -11.52
CA PRO A 54 -1.91 7.41 -10.19
C PRO A 54 -0.41 7.26 -9.96
N LEU A 55 0.06 7.56 -8.75
CA LEU A 55 1.44 7.35 -8.34
C LEU A 55 1.57 6.03 -7.58
N GLY A 56 1.07 4.95 -8.18
CA GLY A 56 1.07 3.63 -7.57
C GLY A 56 2.29 2.78 -7.92
N ARG A 57 2.82 2.05 -6.93
CA ARG A 57 3.80 0.99 -7.07
C ARG A 57 3.34 -0.24 -6.29
N LEU A 58 3.43 -1.38 -6.96
CA LEU A 58 3.27 -2.69 -6.36
C LEU A 58 4.61 -3.42 -6.51
N SER A 59 5.18 -3.89 -5.42
CA SER A 59 6.43 -4.66 -5.44
C SER A 59 6.19 -6.04 -4.87
N ILE A 60 6.58 -7.07 -5.61
CA ILE A 60 6.46 -8.46 -5.21
C ILE A 60 7.86 -9.06 -5.19
N SER A 61 8.29 -9.49 -4.01
CA SER A 61 9.59 -10.15 -3.82
C SER A 61 9.55 -11.63 -4.24
N PRO A 62 10.72 -12.25 -4.50
CA PRO A 62 10.81 -13.68 -4.80
C PRO A 62 10.25 -14.62 -3.72
N THR A 63 10.10 -14.13 -2.48
CA THR A 63 9.57 -14.91 -1.35
C THR A 63 8.07 -14.70 -1.13
N GLY A 64 7.40 -13.94 -1.99
CA GLY A 64 5.97 -13.63 -1.85
C GLY A 64 5.66 -12.50 -0.88
N TRP A 65 6.66 -11.73 -0.42
CA TRP A 65 6.37 -10.46 0.25
C TRP A 65 5.88 -9.43 -0.77
N LEU A 66 4.70 -8.88 -0.53
CA LEU A 66 4.02 -7.90 -1.36
C LEU A 66 3.98 -6.55 -0.64
N ALA A 67 4.24 -5.47 -1.37
CA ALA A 67 4.14 -4.10 -0.87
C ALA A 67 3.42 -3.21 -1.88
N VAL A 68 2.32 -2.61 -1.46
CA VAL A 68 1.53 -1.63 -2.22
C VAL A 68 1.76 -0.25 -1.67
N HIS A 69 2.01 0.69 -2.58
CA HIS A 69 2.05 2.11 -2.31
C HIS A 69 1.26 2.80 -3.41
N SER A 70 0.28 3.63 -3.06
CA SER A 70 -0.47 4.41 -4.03
C SER A 70 -0.86 5.75 -3.44
N SER A 71 -0.85 6.76 -4.29
CA SER A 71 -1.24 8.11 -3.94
C SER A 71 -1.66 8.88 -5.19
N THR A 72 -2.37 9.99 -4.98
CA THR A 72 -2.63 10.97 -6.03
C THR A 72 -1.44 11.93 -6.17
N PRO A 73 -1.16 12.47 -7.37
CA PRO A 73 -0.17 13.54 -7.52
C PRO A 73 -0.44 14.75 -6.63
N SER A 74 -1.71 15.08 -6.38
CA SER A 74 -2.10 16.19 -5.51
C SER A 74 -1.78 15.94 -4.04
N SER A 75 -1.82 14.69 -3.58
CA SER A 75 -1.50 14.33 -2.19
C SER A 75 0.01 14.37 -1.89
N LEU A 76 0.88 14.14 -2.88
CA LEU A 76 2.34 14.15 -2.69
C LEU A 76 2.99 15.53 -2.86
N GLY A 77 2.17 16.59 -2.98
CA GLY A 77 2.68 17.96 -3.03
C GLY A 77 3.33 18.40 -1.72
N ALA A 78 4.12 19.47 -1.79
CA ALA A 78 4.54 20.17 -0.58
C ALA A 78 3.30 20.68 0.16
N LEU A 79 3.33 20.63 1.49
CA LEU A 79 2.26 21.18 2.32
C LEU A 79 2.09 22.67 2.02
N THR A 80 0.85 23.16 2.05
CA THR A 80 0.51 24.57 1.75
C THR A 80 1.22 25.55 2.67
N SER A 81 1.45 25.16 3.92
CA SER A 81 2.22 25.94 4.88
C SER A 81 3.73 26.01 4.59
N GLY A 82 4.25 25.17 3.70
CA GLY A 82 5.69 24.99 3.44
C GLY A 82 6.46 24.36 4.61
N LYS A 83 5.77 23.92 5.67
CA LYS A 83 6.38 23.29 6.84
C LYS A 83 6.60 21.79 6.61
N SER A 84 7.48 21.20 7.41
CA SER A 84 7.57 19.74 7.52
C SER A 84 6.30 19.16 8.14
N TRP A 85 6.00 17.89 7.87
CA TRP A 85 4.86 17.17 8.47
C TRP A 85 4.79 17.31 9.99
N HIS A 86 5.93 17.21 10.70
CA HIS A 86 5.99 17.34 12.16
C HIS A 86 5.58 18.71 12.72
N ALA A 87 5.61 19.76 11.90
CA ALA A 87 5.36 21.14 12.32
C ALA A 87 4.12 21.74 11.64
N ALA A 88 3.49 21.00 10.73
CA ALA A 88 2.32 21.42 9.99
C ALA A 88 1.04 21.19 10.81
N PRO A 89 -0.03 21.96 10.53
CA PRO A 89 -1.34 21.70 11.12
C PRO A 89 -1.88 20.31 10.75
N ASP A 90 -2.62 19.68 11.67
CA ASP A 90 -3.19 18.35 11.50
C ASP A 90 -4.06 18.23 10.24
N GLU A 91 -4.78 19.30 9.88
CA GLU A 91 -5.63 19.34 8.68
C GLU A 91 -4.84 19.20 7.37
N GLU A 92 -3.65 19.81 7.29
CA GLU A 92 -2.78 19.69 6.12
C GLU A 92 -2.19 18.28 6.03
N VAL A 93 -1.76 17.73 7.17
CA VAL A 93 -1.21 16.36 7.24
C VAL A 93 -2.30 15.33 6.91
N ALA A 94 -3.51 15.51 7.44
CA ALA A 94 -4.63 14.60 7.21
C ALA A 94 -5.02 14.54 5.73
N LEU A 95 -4.95 15.65 4.99
CA LEU A 95 -5.21 15.67 3.55
C LEU A 95 -4.26 14.72 2.81
N VAL A 96 -2.95 14.79 3.12
CA VAL A 96 -1.95 13.93 2.49
C VAL A 96 -2.10 12.48 2.95
N ALA A 97 -2.21 12.26 4.26
CA ALA A 97 -2.34 10.93 4.84
C ALA A 97 -3.56 10.17 4.32
N ARG A 98 -4.71 10.84 4.14
CA ARG A 98 -5.92 10.22 3.56
C ARG A 98 -5.80 9.90 2.07
N GLY A 99 -4.91 10.60 1.36
CA GLY A 99 -4.61 10.31 -0.04
C GLY A 99 -3.63 9.15 -0.24
N LEU A 100 -3.01 8.66 0.84
CA LEU A 100 -2.00 7.61 0.81
C LEU A 100 -2.63 6.24 1.11
N VAL A 101 -2.48 5.31 0.18
CA VAL A 101 -2.84 3.90 0.36
C VAL A 101 -1.54 3.10 0.40
N MET A 102 -1.25 2.49 1.54
CA MET A 102 -0.10 1.62 1.69
C MET A 102 -0.45 0.38 2.50
N TYR A 103 -0.04 -0.79 2.03
CA TYR A 103 -0.06 -2.00 2.82
C TYR A 103 1.02 -2.99 2.36
N CYS A 104 1.43 -3.87 3.26
CA CYS A 104 2.45 -4.89 3.01
C CYS A 104 2.06 -6.19 3.71
N GLY A 105 2.50 -7.32 3.16
CA GLY A 105 2.29 -8.62 3.77
C GLY A 105 2.69 -9.78 2.86
N TYR A 106 2.59 -11.00 3.38
CA TYR A 106 2.81 -12.19 2.56
C TYR A 106 1.58 -12.48 1.70
N MET A 107 1.86 -12.76 0.43
CA MET A 107 0.86 -13.15 -0.54
C MET A 107 0.81 -14.67 -0.73
N GLU A 108 -0.38 -15.16 -1.00
CA GLU A 108 -0.68 -16.51 -1.41
C GLU A 108 -1.44 -16.45 -2.72
N VAL A 109 -1.17 -17.38 -3.64
CA VAL A 109 -1.80 -17.42 -4.96
C VAL A 109 -2.62 -18.70 -5.07
N PHE A 110 -3.78 -18.61 -5.69
CA PHE A 110 -4.70 -19.72 -5.84
C PHE A 110 -5.36 -19.67 -7.22
N GLU A 111 -5.89 -20.81 -7.64
CA GLU A 111 -6.77 -20.92 -8.80
C GLU A 111 -8.20 -21.18 -8.30
N ASP A 112 -9.19 -20.71 -9.06
CA ASP A 112 -10.55 -21.21 -8.92
C ASP A 112 -10.74 -22.46 -9.78
N GLU A 113 -11.22 -23.54 -9.16
CA GLU A 113 -11.38 -24.85 -9.81
C GLU A 113 -12.54 -24.83 -10.83
N GLU A 114 -13.51 -23.92 -10.68
CA GLU A 114 -14.69 -23.85 -11.56
C GLU A 114 -14.56 -22.78 -12.66
N GLU A 115 -13.91 -21.64 -12.38
CA GLU A 115 -13.90 -20.49 -13.30
C GLU A 115 -12.55 -20.25 -13.98
N GLY A 116 -11.45 -20.77 -13.43
CA GLY A 116 -10.09 -20.60 -13.98
C GLY A 116 -9.37 -19.25 -13.80
N PRO A 117 -9.87 -18.17 -13.16
CA PRO A 117 -9.02 -17.02 -12.90
C PRO A 117 -8.04 -17.33 -11.76
N VAL A 118 -6.83 -16.82 -11.92
CA VAL A 118 -5.84 -16.76 -10.85
C VAL A 118 -6.24 -15.63 -9.91
N TRP A 119 -6.19 -15.86 -8.61
CA TRP A 119 -6.39 -14.81 -7.62
C TRP A 119 -5.33 -14.92 -6.54
N TRP A 120 -5.05 -13.81 -5.86
CA TRP A 120 -4.19 -13.82 -4.70
C TRP A 120 -4.92 -13.34 -3.46
N ARG A 121 -4.32 -13.65 -2.32
CA ARG A 121 -4.66 -13.13 -1.01
C ARG A 121 -3.39 -12.57 -0.38
N THR A 122 -3.47 -11.39 0.20
CA THR A 122 -2.40 -10.85 1.05
C THR A 122 -2.90 -10.78 2.49
N THR A 123 -2.17 -11.38 3.42
CA THR A 123 -2.39 -11.15 4.86
C THR A 123 -1.64 -9.89 5.24
N VAL A 124 -2.35 -8.83 5.60
CA VAL A 124 -1.76 -7.50 5.82
C VAL A 124 -1.05 -7.46 7.17
N GLU A 125 0.26 -7.21 7.14
CA GLU A 125 1.09 -7.07 8.34
C GLU A 125 1.37 -5.60 8.70
N VAL A 126 1.49 -4.74 7.68
CA VAL A 126 1.77 -3.32 7.84
C VAL A 126 0.85 -2.54 6.90
N ALA A 127 0.24 -1.47 7.39
CA ALA A 127 -0.59 -0.59 6.55
C ALA A 127 -0.57 0.85 7.06
N ALA A 128 -0.83 1.80 6.16
CA ALA A 128 -1.06 3.20 6.51
C ALA A 128 -2.38 3.39 7.25
N ASP A 129 -3.41 2.60 6.89
CA ASP A 129 -4.64 2.48 7.68
C ASP A 129 -4.50 1.29 8.66
N PRO A 130 -4.40 1.55 9.98
CA PRO A 130 -4.26 0.49 10.97
C PRO A 130 -5.44 -0.51 10.98
N GLY A 131 -6.62 -0.11 10.49
CA GLY A 131 -7.79 -0.98 10.41
C GLY A 131 -7.61 -2.17 9.45
N MET A 132 -6.65 -2.09 8.53
CA MET A 132 -6.33 -3.18 7.60
C MET A 132 -5.43 -4.25 8.21
N ILE A 133 -4.69 -3.94 9.28
CA ILE A 133 -3.66 -4.83 9.84
C ILE A 133 -4.31 -6.09 10.41
N GLY A 134 -3.78 -7.26 10.02
CA GLY A 134 -4.35 -8.58 10.32
C GLY A 134 -5.50 -8.99 9.39
N GLY A 135 -5.96 -8.08 8.52
CA GLY A 135 -6.97 -8.35 7.50
C GLY A 135 -6.41 -9.12 6.29
N LYS A 136 -7.33 -9.59 5.44
CA LYS A 136 -7.03 -10.29 4.19
C LYS A 136 -7.49 -9.43 3.00
N GLU A 137 -6.55 -9.08 2.12
CA GLU A 137 -6.82 -8.42 0.85
C GLU A 137 -6.81 -9.43 -0.29
N GLU A 138 -7.98 -9.64 -0.91
CA GLU A 138 -8.17 -10.64 -1.97
C GLU A 138 -8.39 -9.94 -3.32
N ARG A 139 -7.67 -10.38 -4.35
CA ARG A 139 -7.77 -9.81 -5.70
C ARG A 139 -7.70 -10.91 -6.76
N THR A 140 -8.58 -10.82 -7.75
CA THR A 140 -8.44 -11.55 -9.01
C THR A 140 -7.36 -10.89 -9.87
N ILE A 141 -6.59 -11.72 -10.57
CA ILE A 141 -5.44 -11.32 -11.38
C ILE A 141 -5.74 -11.69 -12.84
N LYS A 142 -5.57 -10.72 -13.74
CA LYS A 142 -5.57 -10.96 -15.18
C LYS A 142 -4.32 -10.36 -15.79
N PHE A 143 -3.66 -11.11 -16.65
CA PHE A 143 -2.56 -10.61 -17.46
C PHE A 143 -3.07 -10.31 -18.86
N GLU A 144 -2.83 -9.10 -19.32
CA GLU A 144 -3.23 -8.62 -20.64
C GLU A 144 -2.03 -8.03 -21.37
N ARG A 145 -2.13 -7.93 -22.69
CA ARG A 145 -1.16 -7.22 -23.51
C ARG A 145 -1.83 -5.98 -24.08
N GLU A 146 -1.28 -4.82 -23.77
CA GLU A 146 -1.74 -3.55 -24.29
C GLU A 146 -0.87 -3.15 -25.47
N ASP A 147 -1.45 -3.19 -26.67
CA ASP A 147 -0.80 -2.67 -27.88
C ASP A 147 -0.95 -1.15 -27.92
N LEU A 148 0.17 -0.44 -27.85
CA LEU A 148 0.22 1.02 -28.04
C LEU A 148 0.57 1.31 -29.50
N GLU A 149 -0.09 2.30 -30.10
CA GLU A 149 0.18 2.67 -31.49
C GLU A 149 1.67 3.01 -31.70
N GLY A 150 2.38 2.13 -32.42
CA GLY A 150 3.78 2.32 -32.78
C GLY A 150 4.81 1.84 -31.74
N GLU A 151 4.39 1.19 -30.65
CA GLU A 151 5.29 0.57 -29.67
C GLU A 151 5.06 -0.95 -29.58
N GLU A 152 6.08 -1.68 -29.11
CA GLU A 152 5.93 -3.11 -28.84
C GLU A 152 4.95 -3.28 -27.65
N GLY A 153 3.87 -4.05 -27.84
CA GLY A 153 2.80 -4.15 -26.84
C GLY A 153 3.35 -4.54 -25.46
N ARG A 154 2.93 -3.83 -24.42
CA ARG A 154 3.40 -4.01 -23.04
C ARG A 154 2.51 -4.97 -22.28
N GLU A 155 3.10 -5.78 -21.41
CA GLU A 155 2.36 -6.64 -20.49
C GLU A 155 1.79 -5.79 -19.35
N VAL A 156 0.51 -5.98 -19.07
CA VAL A 156 -0.18 -5.34 -17.96
C VAL A 156 -0.86 -6.36 -17.07
N MET A 157 -0.88 -6.07 -15.77
CA MET A 157 -1.59 -6.84 -14.76
C MET A 157 -2.79 -6.05 -14.27
N VAL A 158 -3.99 -6.61 -14.44
CA VAL A 158 -5.26 -6.07 -13.96
C VAL A 158 -5.61 -6.75 -12.66
N LEU A 159 -5.84 -5.94 -11.61
CA LEU A 159 -6.29 -6.41 -10.30
C LEU A 159 -7.72 -5.95 -10.05
N GLU A 160 -8.58 -6.90 -9.69
CA GLU A 160 -9.99 -6.68 -9.36
C GLU A 160 -10.25 -7.20 -7.93
N PRO A 161 -11.01 -6.49 -7.07
CA PRO A 161 -11.40 -7.01 -5.77
C PRO A 161 -12.33 -8.21 -5.93
N MET A 162 -12.12 -9.24 -5.10
CA MET A 162 -13.05 -10.37 -5.04
C MET A 162 -14.35 -10.02 -4.29
N LYS A 163 -14.32 -8.96 -3.49
CA LYS A 163 -15.49 -8.45 -2.77
C LYS A 163 -16.00 -7.20 -3.47
N GLU A 164 -17.29 -7.20 -3.78
CA GLU A 164 -18.01 -5.99 -4.16
C GLU A 164 -18.14 -5.09 -2.93
N TYR A 165 -18.01 -3.79 -3.13
CA TYR A 165 -18.26 -2.81 -2.07
C TYR A 165 -19.55 -2.06 -2.37
N GLU A 166 -20.32 -1.78 -1.32
CA GLU A 166 -21.46 -0.88 -1.41
C GLU A 166 -20.98 0.56 -1.17
N VAL A 167 -21.26 1.45 -2.11
CA VAL A 167 -21.01 2.89 -1.92
C VAL A 167 -22.32 3.66 -2.02
N GLU A 168 -22.57 4.47 -1.01
CA GLU A 168 -23.64 5.48 -1.03
C GLU A 168 -23.17 6.69 -1.86
N VAL A 169 -23.73 6.84 -3.05
CA VAL A 169 -23.49 8.04 -3.87
C VAL A 169 -24.59 9.05 -3.57
N LYS A 170 -24.23 10.19 -2.98
CA LYS A 170 -25.13 11.34 -2.89
C LYS A 170 -25.02 12.15 -4.17
N ARG A 171 -26.10 12.21 -4.96
CA ARG A 171 -26.20 13.15 -6.07
C ARG A 171 -26.73 14.48 -5.52
N ASP A 172 -25.93 15.52 -5.58
CA ASP A 172 -26.41 16.89 -5.40
C ASP A 172 -27.12 17.30 -6.70
N GLU A 173 -28.45 17.16 -6.73
CA GLU A 173 -29.25 17.86 -7.72
C GLU A 173 -29.30 19.34 -7.34
N GLY A 174 -28.95 20.21 -8.29
CA GLY A 174 -28.80 21.64 -8.06
C GLY A 174 -30.00 22.32 -7.39
N GLU A 175 -29.71 23.44 -6.71
CA GLU A 175 -30.60 24.28 -5.89
C GLU A 175 -32.10 24.19 -6.22
N GLY A 176 -32.82 23.25 -5.58
CA GLY A 176 -34.24 23.10 -5.81
C GLY A 176 -34.94 21.93 -5.12
N GLY A 177 -34.67 21.69 -3.83
CA GLY A 177 -35.37 20.68 -3.03
C GLY A 177 -34.65 19.33 -3.04
N VAL A 178 -34.06 18.97 -1.90
CA VAL A 178 -33.22 17.78 -1.77
C VAL A 178 -34.09 16.55 -1.48
N GLU A 179 -34.38 15.77 -2.51
CA GLU A 179 -34.70 14.35 -2.34
C GLU A 179 -33.36 13.60 -2.46
N VAL A 180 -32.78 13.20 -1.32
CA VAL A 180 -31.52 12.43 -1.32
C VAL A 180 -31.86 11.00 -1.76
N GLU A 181 -31.82 10.72 -3.06
CA GLU A 181 -31.84 9.35 -3.54
C GLU A 181 -30.48 8.71 -3.25
N THR A 182 -30.41 7.93 -2.16
CA THR A 182 -29.21 7.17 -1.80
C THR A 182 -29.28 5.84 -2.56
N THR A 183 -28.63 5.78 -3.72
CA THR A 183 -28.51 4.52 -4.45
C THR A 183 -27.21 3.83 -4.04
N ALA A 184 -27.32 2.72 -3.32
CA ALA A 184 -26.18 1.84 -3.07
C ALA A 184 -25.78 1.19 -4.39
N HIS A 185 -24.55 1.42 -4.83
CA HIS A 185 -23.98 0.72 -5.97
C HIS A 185 -22.97 -0.31 -5.46
N ASN A 186 -23.07 -1.52 -5.97
CA ASN A 186 -21.93 -2.44 -5.93
C ASN A 186 -20.87 -1.86 -6.87
N ILE A 187 -19.63 -1.79 -6.40
CA ILE A 187 -18.53 -1.22 -7.18
C ILE A 187 -17.37 -2.20 -7.33
N THR A 188 -16.70 -2.12 -8.48
CA THR A 188 -15.48 -2.89 -8.76
C THR A 188 -14.33 -1.93 -9.00
N LEU A 189 -13.21 -2.22 -8.35
CA LEU A 189 -11.99 -1.43 -8.43
C LEU A 189 -11.01 -2.08 -9.38
N HIS A 190 -10.62 -1.38 -10.43
CA HIS A 190 -9.65 -1.88 -11.40
C HIS A 190 -8.36 -1.10 -11.25
N ALA A 191 -7.31 -1.80 -10.85
CA ALA A 191 -5.96 -1.26 -10.88
C ALA A 191 -5.17 -1.98 -11.97
N VAL A 192 -4.69 -1.22 -12.96
CA VAL A 192 -3.85 -1.76 -14.03
C VAL A 192 -2.42 -1.36 -13.76
N PHE A 193 -1.52 -2.34 -13.85
CA PHE A 193 -0.10 -2.15 -13.65
C PHE A 193 0.70 -2.55 -14.88
N ALA A 194 1.72 -1.77 -15.22
CA ALA A 194 2.71 -2.13 -16.23
C ALA A 194 4.03 -2.57 -15.58
N ASP A 195 4.68 -3.58 -16.16
CA ASP A 195 5.99 -4.04 -15.71
C ASP A 195 7.06 -2.95 -15.91
N GLN A 196 7.90 -2.73 -14.90
CA GLN A 196 9.04 -1.81 -14.97
C GLN A 196 10.38 -2.49 -15.33
N SER A 197 10.41 -3.82 -15.43
CA SER A 197 11.64 -4.62 -15.54
C SER A 197 12.45 -4.31 -16.81
N SER A 198 11.81 -3.96 -17.93
CA SER A 198 12.50 -3.64 -19.19
C SER A 198 13.42 -2.42 -19.07
N SER A 199 12.99 -1.39 -18.34
CA SER A 199 13.77 -0.16 -18.13
C SER A 199 14.90 -0.31 -17.10
N GLN A 200 14.72 -1.15 -16.07
CA GLN A 200 15.74 -1.35 -15.03
C GLN A 200 16.79 -2.40 -15.40
N GLN A 201 16.44 -3.39 -16.23
CA GLN A 201 17.42 -4.36 -16.73
C GLN A 201 18.47 -3.72 -17.64
N GLU A 202 18.15 -2.69 -18.42
CA GLU A 202 19.16 -1.96 -19.22
C GLU A 202 20.14 -1.17 -18.34
N ILE A 203 19.67 -0.61 -17.22
CA ILE A 203 20.51 0.12 -16.27
C ILE A 203 21.46 -0.86 -15.57
N CYS A 204 20.96 -2.01 -15.10
CA CYS A 204 21.80 -3.05 -14.49
C CYS A 204 22.79 -3.69 -15.49
N LYS A 205 22.43 -3.82 -16.77
CA LYS A 205 23.32 -4.35 -17.82
C LYS A 205 24.44 -3.36 -18.19
N ARG A 206 24.20 -2.05 -18.15
CA ARG A 206 25.26 -1.04 -18.38
C ARG A 206 26.30 -0.99 -17.25
N ASP A 207 25.90 -1.27 -16.02
CA ASP A 207 26.82 -1.23 -14.87
C ASP A 207 27.70 -2.49 -14.72
N HIS A 208 27.44 -3.57 -15.46
CA HIS A 208 28.31 -4.77 -15.43
C HIS A 208 29.66 -4.62 -16.15
N GLN A 209 29.92 -3.48 -16.82
CA GLN A 209 31.26 -3.17 -17.37
C GLN A 209 32.10 -2.25 -16.48
N ILE A 210 31.54 -1.72 -15.39
CA ILE A 210 32.31 -0.96 -14.42
C ILE A 210 32.72 -1.93 -13.33
N LYS A 211 34.00 -2.32 -13.34
CA LYS A 211 34.63 -3.06 -12.24
C LYS A 211 34.24 -2.37 -10.92
N PRO A 212 33.53 -3.02 -9.99
CA PRO A 212 33.06 -2.34 -8.80
C PRO A 212 34.29 -1.80 -8.07
N PRO A 213 34.36 -0.49 -7.76
CA PRO A 213 35.37 -0.02 -6.83
C PRO A 213 35.18 -0.83 -5.55
N ASN A 214 36.27 -1.23 -4.90
CA ASN A 214 36.25 -1.89 -3.60
C ASN A 214 35.54 -1.00 -2.58
N MET A 215 34.21 -1.06 -2.58
CA MET A 215 33.35 -0.28 -1.72
C MET A 215 33.21 -1.07 -0.43
N LYS A 216 34.21 -0.90 0.43
CA LYS A 216 34.03 -1.19 1.86
C LYS A 216 33.01 -0.18 2.35
N ILE A 217 31.73 -0.56 2.34
CA ILE A 217 30.71 0.18 3.07
C ILE A 217 31.14 0.13 4.53
N SER A 218 31.69 1.24 5.02
CA SER A 218 32.04 1.38 6.41
C SER A 218 30.77 1.19 7.23
N ILE A 219 30.85 0.41 8.30
CA ILE A 219 29.78 0.23 9.28
C ILE A 219 29.22 1.60 9.73
N ALA A 220 30.05 2.66 9.70
CA ALA A 220 29.61 4.03 9.94
C ALA A 220 28.51 4.52 8.99
N THR A 221 28.56 4.18 7.70
CA THR A 221 27.57 4.62 6.68
C THR A 221 26.23 3.89 6.82
N PHE A 222 26.25 2.62 7.22
CA PHE A 222 25.04 1.86 7.51
C PHE A 222 24.36 2.35 8.80
N ILE A 223 25.15 2.74 9.81
CA ILE A 223 24.64 3.38 11.04
C ILE A 223 24.05 4.76 10.73
N THR A 224 24.60 5.53 9.79
CA THR A 224 24.01 6.83 9.39
C THR A 224 22.64 6.67 8.73
N ILE A 225 22.44 5.64 7.90
CA ILE A 225 21.13 5.38 7.26
C ILE A 225 20.07 4.97 8.29
N ILE A 226 20.45 4.16 9.29
CA ILE A 226 19.55 3.80 10.40
C ILE A 226 19.29 5.02 11.31
N ALA A 227 20.27 5.91 11.50
CA ALA A 227 20.13 7.13 12.28
C ALA A 227 19.26 8.21 11.60
N CYS A 228 19.07 8.16 10.28
CA CYS A 228 18.20 9.11 9.58
C CYS A 228 16.71 8.75 9.62
N VAL A 229 16.34 7.55 10.11
CA VAL A 229 14.95 7.06 10.16
C VAL A 229 14.41 7.00 11.61
N ALA A 230 15.25 7.30 12.61
CA ALA A 230 14.84 7.49 13.99
C ALA A 230 15.27 8.89 14.47
N PRO A 231 14.46 9.64 15.24
CA PRO A 231 14.90 10.91 15.82
C PRO A 231 16.17 10.68 16.67
N ILE A 232 17.26 11.36 16.30
CA ILE A 232 18.59 11.33 16.94
C ILE A 232 18.55 12.08 18.29
N ASP A 233 17.60 11.75 19.15
CA ASP A 233 17.63 12.13 20.57
C ASP A 233 17.49 10.93 21.52
N THR A 234 17.31 9.70 21.01
CA THR A 234 17.04 8.54 21.89
C THR A 234 18.11 7.44 21.89
N VAL A 235 19.25 7.62 21.23
CA VAL A 235 20.23 6.51 21.13
C VAL A 235 21.24 6.46 22.29
N LEU A 236 21.44 7.52 23.09
CA LEU A 236 22.29 7.45 24.31
C LEU A 236 21.86 8.40 25.46
N GLY A 237 20.59 8.81 25.51
CA GLY A 237 20.07 9.74 26.52
C GLY A 237 19.15 9.04 27.51
N SER A 238 19.32 9.35 28.81
CA SER A 238 18.43 8.97 29.91
C SER A 238 16.95 8.91 29.54
N CYS A 239 16.26 7.81 29.91
CA CYS A 239 14.80 7.69 29.78
C CYS A 239 14.09 8.77 30.61
N THR A 240 13.81 9.91 29.99
CA THR A 240 13.06 11.01 30.61
C THR A 240 11.70 11.16 29.94
N CYS A 241 10.66 11.35 30.74
CA CYS A 241 9.29 11.57 30.27
C CYS A 241 8.79 12.94 30.74
N GLN A 242 7.89 13.57 30.00
CA GLN A 242 7.26 14.81 30.46
C GLN A 242 6.07 14.48 31.40
N PRO A 243 5.82 15.30 32.45
CA PRO A 243 4.71 15.06 33.39
C PRO A 243 3.32 15.01 32.74
N GLU A 244 3.18 15.61 31.55
CA GLU A 244 1.92 15.69 30.79
C GLU A 244 1.88 14.69 29.61
N ALA A 245 2.97 13.97 29.35
CA ALA A 245 3.04 13.02 28.24
C ALA A 245 2.41 11.68 28.62
N VAL A 246 1.58 11.16 27.71
CA VAL A 246 0.90 9.88 27.79
C VAL A 246 1.94 8.75 27.79
N ALA A 247 1.57 7.58 28.36
CA ALA A 247 2.40 6.37 28.52
C ALA A 247 3.23 5.91 27.30
N TYR A 248 3.00 6.46 26.12
CA TYR A 248 3.70 6.17 24.87
C TYR A 248 5.21 6.45 24.94
N ASP A 249 5.62 7.56 25.58
CA ASP A 249 7.04 7.95 25.67
C ASP A 249 7.89 6.94 26.47
N CYS A 250 7.25 6.23 27.40
CA CYS A 250 7.91 5.25 28.27
C CYS A 250 7.91 3.82 27.71
N TRP A 251 7.22 3.57 26.59
CA TRP A 251 7.04 2.22 26.06
C TRP A 251 8.38 1.57 25.68
N ASN A 252 9.22 2.27 24.91
CA ASN A 252 10.52 1.75 24.48
C ASN A 252 11.47 1.48 25.66
N CYS A 253 11.39 2.25 26.74
CA CYS A 253 12.22 2.05 27.94
C CYS A 253 11.77 0.81 28.72
N CYS A 254 10.47 0.64 28.98
CA CYS A 254 9.97 -0.50 29.74
C CYS A 254 10.08 -1.84 28.99
N HIS A 255 10.09 -1.82 27.66
CA HIS A 255 10.11 -3.04 26.85
C HIS A 255 11.51 -3.58 26.53
N ARG A 256 12.56 -2.75 26.62
CA ARG A 256 13.95 -3.14 26.27
C ARG A 256 14.73 -3.75 27.43
N GLU A 257 14.43 -3.40 28.67
CA GLU A 257 15.20 -3.88 29.82
C GLU A 257 14.76 -5.31 30.21
N ASN A 258 15.60 -6.31 29.93
CA ASN A 258 15.57 -7.69 30.43
C ASN A 258 14.70 -8.73 29.69
N GLY A 259 14.28 -8.49 28.44
CA GLY A 259 13.68 -9.55 27.60
C GLY A 259 12.32 -10.07 28.07
N GLY A 260 11.68 -9.37 29.01
CA GLY A 260 10.29 -9.59 29.41
C GLY A 260 9.58 -8.24 29.43
N GLY A 261 8.60 -8.05 28.55
CA GLY A 261 7.87 -6.79 28.38
C GLY A 261 7.19 -6.35 29.66
N ARG A 262 7.81 -5.40 30.38
CA ARG A 262 7.17 -4.71 31.50
C ARG A 262 6.15 -3.72 30.98
N ASN A 263 5.00 -3.66 31.62
CA ASN A 263 3.97 -2.68 31.27
C ASN A 263 4.37 -1.30 31.82
N VAL A 264 4.02 -0.25 31.07
CA VAL A 264 4.20 1.14 31.52
C VAL A 264 3.17 1.44 32.60
N ILE A 265 3.63 1.77 33.82
CA ILE A 265 2.76 2.19 34.93
C ILE A 265 2.50 3.70 34.86
N GLY A 266 3.50 4.48 34.43
CA GLY A 266 3.36 5.93 34.29
C GLY A 266 4.71 6.66 34.24
N CYS A 267 4.65 7.98 34.37
CA CYS A 267 5.79 8.88 34.45
C CYS A 267 5.78 9.59 35.81
N SER A 268 6.90 9.55 36.55
CA SER A 268 7.02 10.27 37.82
C SER A 268 8.40 10.92 37.94
N ASN A 269 8.43 12.20 38.30
CA ASN A 269 9.67 12.99 38.42
C ASN A 269 10.56 12.95 37.17
N GLY A 270 9.92 12.90 35.99
CA GLY A 270 10.61 12.80 34.72
C GLY A 270 11.28 11.45 34.48
N GLN A 271 10.89 10.39 35.21
CA GLN A 271 11.37 9.03 35.00
C GLN A 271 10.21 8.06 34.74
N CYS A 272 10.42 7.14 33.80
CA CYS A 272 9.45 6.11 33.48
C CYS A 272 9.33 5.06 34.59
N GLN A 273 8.11 4.70 34.95
CA GLN A 273 7.80 3.62 35.89
C GLN A 273 7.29 2.40 35.12
N CYS A 274 7.92 1.25 35.34
CA CYS A 274 7.62 -0.01 34.66
C CYS A 274 7.24 -1.09 35.69
N SER A 275 6.25 -1.95 35.41
CA SER A 275 5.84 -3.10 36.26
C SER A 275 6.40 -4.41 35.74
#